data_AF-A0A1B7LUN0-F1
#
_entry.id   AF-A0A1B7LUN0-F1
#
_cell.length_a   1.000
_cell.length_b   1.000
_cell.length_c   1.000
_cell.angle_alpha   90.00
_cell.angle_beta   90.00
_cell.angle_gamma   90.00
#
_symmetry.space_group_name_H-M   'P 1'
#
loop_
_entity.id
_entity.type
_entity.pdbx_description
1 polymer ?
#
loop_
_entity_poly.entity_id
_entity_poly.type
_entity_poly.pdbx_seq_one_letter_code
_entity_poly.pdbx_strand_id
1 'polypeptide(L)'
;MTDFSQFATTGVTLEWGLKESFRAYFERLSDHSYQFADGACRLNNGQFVYEIVPEASDRNKLVFSGTVQLEAHFGALSVKIAHPVIDQNASTGEIGLSAEVDEHNGEPVRMLIATLEQSLDGAESLVFRAQLADEGQYLFMGNYFSGDELDPVSVVRPDR
;
A
#
# COMPACT_ATOMS: atom_id res chain seq x y z
N MET A 1 -10.54 15.65 -9.72
CA MET A 1 -10.86 14.32 -9.18
C MET A 1 -10.64 13.32 -10.29
N THR A 2 -9.80 12.33 -10.01
CA THR A 2 -9.51 11.21 -10.92
C THR A 2 -10.70 10.25 -10.92
N ASP A 3 -11.05 9.67 -12.06
CA ASP A 3 -12.13 8.67 -12.13
C ASP A 3 -11.53 7.26 -12.07
N PHE A 4 -11.76 6.55 -10.96
CA PHE A 4 -11.26 5.20 -10.74
C PHE A 4 -12.17 4.09 -11.27
N SER A 5 -13.34 4.42 -11.83
CA SER A 5 -14.34 3.42 -12.25
C SER A 5 -13.79 2.35 -13.20
N GLN A 6 -12.85 2.75 -14.06
CA GLN A 6 -12.16 1.86 -15.00
C GLN A 6 -11.17 0.86 -14.37
N PHE A 7 -10.93 0.94 -13.06
CA PHE A 7 -10.08 0.03 -12.28
C PHE A 7 -10.88 -0.79 -11.25
N ALA A 8 -12.19 -0.55 -11.12
CA ALA A 8 -13.08 -1.30 -10.24
C ALA A 8 -13.60 -2.60 -10.93
N THR A 9 -12.70 -3.44 -11.42
CA THR A 9 -13.04 -4.69 -12.13
C THR A 9 -12.10 -5.81 -11.74
N THR A 10 -12.61 -7.05 -11.71
CA THR A 10 -11.82 -8.25 -11.36
C THR A 10 -10.53 -8.35 -12.17
N GLY A 11 -9.46 -8.76 -11.48
CA GLY A 11 -8.12 -8.93 -12.04
C GLY A 11 -7.23 -7.69 -11.94
N VAL A 12 -7.78 -6.54 -11.56
CA VAL A 12 -6.97 -5.36 -11.22
C VAL A 12 -6.21 -5.60 -9.91
N THR A 13 -4.98 -5.11 -9.86
CA THR A 13 -4.11 -5.24 -8.68
C THR A 13 -3.54 -3.88 -8.26
N LEU A 14 -3.21 -3.75 -6.97
CA LEU A 14 -2.30 -2.73 -6.45
C LEU A 14 -0.92 -3.35 -6.30
N GLU A 15 0.08 -2.72 -6.91
CA GLU A 15 1.48 -3.08 -6.82
C GLU A 15 2.27 -1.98 -6.11
N TRP A 16 2.86 -2.33 -4.97
CA TRP A 16 3.58 -1.37 -4.14
C TRP A 16 4.64 -2.03 -3.26
N GLY A 17 5.81 -1.40 -3.16
CA GLY A 17 6.96 -1.95 -2.43
C GLY A 17 7.10 -1.49 -0.97
N LEU A 18 6.25 -0.59 -0.46
CA LEU A 18 6.56 0.24 0.73
C LEU A 18 7.65 1.28 0.41
N LYS A 19 8.92 0.88 0.56
CA LYS A 19 10.10 1.71 0.31
C LYS A 19 11.31 0.82 0.05
N GLU A 20 12.02 1.02 -1.06
CA GLU A 20 13.13 0.16 -1.47
C GLU A 20 14.23 0.08 -0.42
N SER A 21 14.64 1.22 0.14
CA SER A 21 15.68 1.26 1.18
C SER A 21 15.28 0.50 2.45
N PHE A 22 13.98 0.51 2.79
CA PHE A 22 13.45 -0.26 3.91
C PHE A 22 13.50 -1.76 3.62
N ARG A 23 13.04 -2.20 2.44
CA ARG A 23 13.12 -3.61 2.04
C ARG A 23 14.57 -4.10 2.01
N ALA A 24 15.48 -3.32 1.43
CA ALA A 24 16.91 -3.66 1.37
C ALA A 24 17.55 -3.77 2.77
N TYR A 25 17.15 -2.92 3.73
CA TYR A 25 17.55 -3.07 5.13
C TYR A 25 16.95 -4.34 5.75
N PHE A 26 15.65 -4.54 5.59
CA PHE A 26 14.91 -5.66 6.15
C PHE A 26 15.49 -7.01 5.73
N GLU A 27 15.76 -7.19 4.44
CA GLU A 27 16.29 -8.45 3.89
C GLU A 27 17.73 -8.77 4.33
N ARG A 28 18.45 -7.78 4.88
CA ARG A 28 19.79 -8.01 5.46
C ARG A 28 19.74 -8.54 6.89
N LEU A 29 18.58 -8.51 7.55
CA LEU A 29 18.42 -9.06 8.89
C LEU A 29 18.35 -10.58 8.80
N SER A 30 19.05 -11.29 9.67
CA SER A 30 19.15 -12.76 9.59
C SER A 30 17.86 -13.48 9.95
N ASP A 31 16.94 -12.81 10.65
CA ASP A 31 15.67 -13.32 11.14
C ASP A 31 14.45 -12.71 10.43
N HIS A 32 14.66 -12.02 9.31
CA HIS A 32 13.57 -11.42 8.55
C HIS A 32 12.59 -12.49 8.04
N SER A 33 11.30 -12.18 8.07
CA SER A 33 10.27 -13.05 7.53
C SER A 33 9.15 -12.27 6.87
N TYR A 34 8.69 -12.77 5.73
CA TYR A 34 7.49 -12.30 5.06
C TYR A 34 6.37 -13.30 5.29
N GLN A 35 5.18 -12.80 5.65
CA GLN A 35 3.96 -13.60 5.65
C GLN A 35 2.91 -12.89 4.77
N PHE A 36 2.15 -13.70 4.04
CA PHE A 36 1.14 -13.24 3.10
C PHE A 36 -0.17 -13.95 3.37
N ALA A 37 -1.26 -13.21 3.36
CA ALA A 37 -2.62 -13.75 3.47
C ALA A 37 -3.59 -12.98 2.55
N ASP A 38 -4.81 -13.51 2.43
CA ASP A 38 -5.93 -12.86 1.73
C ASP A 38 -5.64 -12.50 0.26
N GLY A 39 -4.81 -13.31 -0.41
CA GLY A 39 -4.44 -13.14 -1.82
C GLY A 39 -3.21 -12.27 -2.05
N ALA A 40 -2.63 -11.66 -1.01
CA ALA A 40 -1.38 -10.91 -1.18
C ALA A 40 -0.23 -11.80 -1.62
N CYS A 41 0.66 -11.26 -2.44
CA CYS A 41 1.91 -11.94 -2.82
C CYS A 41 3.02 -10.94 -3.10
N ARG A 42 4.20 -11.46 -3.45
CA ARG A 42 5.39 -10.66 -3.74
C ARG A 42 5.92 -10.96 -5.14
N LEU A 43 6.19 -9.92 -5.91
CA LEU A 43 6.82 -9.99 -7.24
C LEU A 43 8.34 -10.15 -7.13
N ASN A 44 8.98 -10.58 -8.22
CA ASN A 44 10.44 -10.73 -8.31
C ASN A 44 11.20 -9.42 -8.13
N ASN A 45 10.59 -8.28 -8.45
CA ASN A 45 11.17 -6.95 -8.23
C ASN A 45 11.00 -6.46 -6.76
N GLY A 46 10.39 -7.29 -5.91
CA GLY A 46 10.20 -7.03 -4.49
C GLY A 46 8.95 -6.24 -4.13
N GLN A 47 8.13 -5.82 -5.08
CA GLN A 47 6.83 -5.20 -4.81
C GLN A 47 5.82 -6.23 -4.30
N PHE A 48 4.85 -5.77 -3.51
CA PHE A 48 3.72 -6.55 -3.06
C PHE A 48 2.52 -6.30 -3.94
N VAL A 49 1.73 -7.36 -4.16
CA VAL A 49 0.50 -7.33 -4.97
C VAL A 49 -0.68 -7.54 -4.05
N TYR A 50 -1.71 -6.72 -4.23
CA TYR A 50 -3.00 -6.81 -3.55
C TYR A 50 -4.11 -6.86 -4.60
N GLU A 51 -5.08 -7.75 -4.44
CA GLU A 51 -6.16 -7.93 -5.42
C GLU A 51 -7.28 -6.91 -5.17
N ILE A 52 -7.86 -6.35 -6.23
CA ILE A 52 -9.02 -5.45 -6.10
C ILE A 52 -10.23 -6.18 -5.50
N VAL A 53 -11.05 -5.43 -4.75
CA VAL A 53 -12.40 -5.80 -4.31
C VAL A 53 -13.38 -4.93 -5.10
N PRO A 54 -13.86 -5.37 -6.29
CA PRO A 54 -14.62 -4.53 -7.21
C PRO A 54 -15.91 -3.98 -6.62
N GLU A 55 -16.63 -4.77 -5.84
CA GLU A 55 -17.91 -4.42 -5.22
C GLU A 55 -17.79 -3.36 -4.12
N ALA A 56 -16.59 -3.19 -3.56
CA ALA A 56 -16.29 -2.16 -2.57
C ALA A 56 -15.62 -0.92 -3.19
N SER A 57 -15.33 -0.98 -4.50
CA SER A 57 -14.65 0.05 -5.27
C SER A 57 -15.63 0.85 -6.12
N ASP A 58 -15.33 2.13 -6.33
CA ASP A 58 -16.13 3.05 -7.12
C ASP A 58 -15.27 4.12 -7.81
N ARG A 59 -15.90 5.15 -8.38
CA ARG A 59 -15.21 6.24 -9.08
C ARG A 59 -14.24 7.07 -8.22
N ASN A 60 -14.37 7.04 -6.90
CA ASN A 60 -13.59 7.85 -5.96
C ASN A 60 -12.68 7.00 -5.05
N LYS A 61 -12.88 5.68 -5.01
CA LYS A 61 -12.17 4.77 -4.12
C LYS A 61 -11.89 3.41 -4.76
N LEU A 62 -10.69 2.90 -4.57
CA LEU A 62 -10.29 1.54 -4.89
C LEU A 62 -9.97 0.79 -3.60
N VAL A 63 -10.62 -0.35 -3.40
CA VAL A 63 -10.42 -1.22 -2.23
C VAL A 63 -9.73 -2.49 -2.67
N PHE A 64 -8.71 -2.90 -1.92
CA PHE A 64 -7.93 -4.10 -2.20
C PHE A 64 -8.00 -5.08 -1.02
N SER A 65 -7.97 -6.37 -1.32
CA SER A 65 -7.76 -7.44 -0.34
C SER A 65 -6.28 -7.79 -0.25
N GLY A 66 -5.90 -8.50 0.80
CA GLY A 66 -4.53 -8.96 0.98
C GLY A 66 -3.92 -8.40 2.25
N THR A 67 -3.08 -9.22 2.86
CA THR A 67 -2.30 -8.86 4.04
C THR A 67 -0.84 -9.20 3.78
N VAL A 68 0.03 -8.20 3.99
CA VAL A 68 1.49 -8.37 4.00
C VAL A 68 1.99 -8.07 5.41
N GLN A 69 2.71 -9.03 5.98
CA GLN A 69 3.35 -8.93 7.29
C GLN A 69 4.86 -9.08 7.13
N LEU A 70 5.60 -8.11 7.66
CA LEU A 70 7.06 -8.15 7.75
C LEU A 70 7.45 -8.19 9.21
N GLU A 71 8.23 -9.19 9.61
CA GLU A 71 8.75 -9.32 10.97
C GLU A 71 10.26 -9.54 10.97
N ALA A 72 10.95 -8.86 11.89
CA ALA A 72 12.38 -9.07 12.17
C ALA A 72 12.70 -8.61 13.60
N HIS A 73 13.97 -8.72 14.01
CA HIS A 73 14.42 -8.40 15.37
C HIS A 73 13.60 -9.12 16.45
N PHE A 74 13.36 -10.41 16.24
CA PHE A 74 12.57 -11.27 17.13
C PHE A 74 11.15 -10.71 17.40
N GLY A 75 10.56 -10.09 16.38
CA GLY A 75 9.21 -9.49 16.41
C GLY A 75 9.17 -8.03 16.86
N ALA A 76 10.31 -7.44 17.24
CA ALA A 76 10.36 -6.03 17.62
C ALA A 76 10.16 -5.09 16.43
N LEU A 77 10.57 -5.51 15.23
CA LEU A 77 10.19 -4.87 13.98
C LEU A 77 9.01 -5.66 13.41
N SER A 78 7.84 -5.03 13.36
CA SER A 78 6.63 -5.59 12.80
C SER A 78 5.94 -4.53 11.95
N VAL A 79 5.77 -4.81 10.65
CA VAL A 79 5.05 -3.96 9.71
C VAL A 79 3.96 -4.77 9.06
N LYS A 80 2.71 -4.41 9.32
CA LYS A 80 1.53 -5.00 8.71
C LYS A 80 0.84 -4.00 7.80
N ILE A 81 0.54 -4.45 6.59
CA ILE A 81 -0.31 -3.74 5.64
C ILE A 81 -1.42 -4.69 5.21
N ALA A 82 -2.63 -4.45 5.70
CA ALA A 82 -3.81 -5.24 5.38
C ALA A 82 -4.88 -4.40 4.68
N HIS A 83 -5.58 -4.98 3.72
CA HIS A 83 -6.73 -4.38 3.03
C HIS A 83 -6.51 -2.92 2.55
N PRO A 84 -5.48 -2.64 1.71
CA PRO A 84 -5.17 -1.29 1.28
C PRO A 84 -6.36 -0.62 0.57
N VAL A 85 -6.47 0.70 0.73
CA VAL A 85 -7.49 1.52 0.07
C VAL A 85 -6.85 2.78 -0.47
N ILE A 86 -7.11 3.04 -1.75
CA ILE A 86 -6.82 4.33 -2.39
C ILE A 86 -8.14 5.11 -2.47
N ASP A 87 -8.22 6.28 -1.84
CA ASP A 87 -9.43 7.10 -1.87
C ASP A 87 -9.13 8.59 -2.05
N GLN A 88 -10.13 9.30 -2.58
CA GLN A 88 -10.09 10.74 -2.79
C GLN A 88 -10.88 11.46 -1.69
N ASN A 89 -10.23 12.42 -1.03
CA ASN A 89 -10.92 13.34 -0.15
C ASN A 89 -11.91 14.20 -0.97
N ALA A 90 -13.20 14.13 -0.64
CA ALA A 90 -14.24 14.82 -1.39
C ALA A 90 -14.13 16.36 -1.36
N SER A 91 -13.49 16.91 -0.32
CA SER A 91 -13.36 18.36 -0.12
C SER A 91 -12.08 18.92 -0.75
N THR A 92 -10.96 18.22 -0.63
CA THR A 92 -9.64 18.70 -1.10
C THR A 92 -9.24 18.11 -2.45
N GLY A 93 -9.80 16.96 -2.83
CA GLY A 93 -9.39 16.20 -4.00
C GLY A 93 -8.06 15.46 -3.84
N GLU A 94 -7.46 15.51 -2.65
CA GLU A 94 -6.22 14.79 -2.32
C GLU A 94 -6.48 13.28 -2.33
N ILE A 95 -5.50 12.53 -2.84
CA ILE A 95 -5.56 11.07 -2.92
C ILE A 95 -4.70 10.51 -1.78
N GLY A 96 -5.26 9.59 -1.00
CA GLY A 96 -4.57 8.88 0.07
C GLY A 96 -4.43 7.40 -0.22
N LEU A 97 -3.40 6.78 0.35
CA LEU A 97 -3.29 5.34 0.53
C LEU A 97 -3.40 5.04 2.02
N SER A 98 -4.46 4.33 2.42
CA SER A 98 -4.64 3.82 3.78
C SER A 98 -4.61 2.31 3.81
N ALA A 99 -4.30 1.73 4.97
CA ALA A 99 -4.41 0.28 5.19
C ALA A 99 -4.73 -0.01 6.66
N GLU A 100 -5.16 -1.22 6.93
CA GLU A 100 -5.22 -1.77 8.28
C GLU A 100 -3.83 -2.19 8.75
N VAL A 101 -3.45 -1.68 9.92
CA VAL A 101 -2.14 -1.89 10.54
C VAL A 101 -2.36 -2.37 11.97
N ASP A 102 -1.35 -3.02 12.57
CA ASP A 102 -1.45 -3.40 13.98
C ASP A 102 -1.33 -2.17 14.88
N GLU A 103 -2.21 -2.04 15.88
CA GLU A 103 -2.18 -0.94 16.85
C GLU A 103 -2.24 -1.38 18.32
N HIS A 104 -2.09 -0.40 19.22
CA HIS A 104 -1.97 -0.60 20.66
C HIS A 104 -3.19 -1.35 21.23
N ASN A 105 -2.93 -2.42 21.99
CA ASN A 105 -3.89 -3.41 22.51
C ASN A 105 -4.33 -4.53 21.54
N GLY A 106 -3.71 -4.63 20.35
CA GLY A 106 -3.89 -5.78 19.46
C GLY A 106 -5.13 -5.69 18.56
N GLU A 107 -5.77 -4.53 18.49
CA GLU A 107 -6.87 -4.28 17.55
C GLU A 107 -6.32 -3.59 16.29
N PRO A 108 -6.72 -4.02 15.07
CA PRO A 108 -6.35 -3.34 13.85
C PRO A 108 -6.92 -1.93 13.79
N VAL A 109 -6.10 -0.95 13.41
CA VAL A 109 -6.55 0.41 13.08
C VAL A 109 -6.40 0.63 11.57
N ARG A 110 -7.24 1.49 10.99
CA ARG A 110 -7.01 2.01 9.64
C ARG A 110 -6.20 3.30 9.70
N MET A 111 -5.04 3.29 9.07
CA MET A 111 -4.06 4.39 9.11
C MET A 111 -3.85 4.98 7.72
N LEU A 112 -3.75 6.31 7.61
CA LEU A 112 -3.28 6.95 6.38
C LEU A 112 -1.76 6.79 6.26
N ILE A 113 -1.31 6.04 5.26
CA ILE A 113 0.11 5.72 5.10
C ILE A 113 0.79 6.73 4.18
N ALA A 114 0.15 7.08 3.08
CA ALA A 114 0.77 7.96 2.08
C ALA A 114 -0.23 8.93 1.45
N THR A 115 0.26 10.11 1.08
CA THR A 115 -0.39 10.97 0.09
C THR A 115 0.09 10.59 -1.30
N LEU A 116 -0.82 10.60 -2.26
CA LEU A 116 -0.58 10.14 -3.62
C LEU A 116 -0.76 11.29 -4.62
N GLU A 117 0.22 11.44 -5.51
CA GLU A 117 0.14 12.34 -6.66
C GLU A 117 0.18 11.52 -7.94
N GLN A 118 -0.85 11.65 -8.76
CA GLN A 118 -0.95 10.92 -10.03
C GLN A 118 0.16 11.36 -10.98
N SER A 119 1.02 10.42 -11.37
CA SER A 119 2.17 10.68 -12.26
C SER A 119 1.98 10.14 -13.67
N LEU A 120 1.21 9.05 -13.84
CA LEU A 120 0.89 8.46 -15.15
C LEU A 120 -0.52 7.89 -15.14
N ASP A 121 -1.24 8.07 -16.24
CA ASP A 121 -2.56 7.48 -16.50
C ASP A 121 -2.54 6.79 -17.86
N GLY A 122 -2.35 5.47 -17.84
CA GLY A 122 -2.27 4.63 -19.02
C GLY A 122 -3.48 3.71 -19.16
N ALA A 123 -3.69 3.21 -20.38
CA ALA A 123 -4.75 2.24 -20.67
C ALA A 123 -4.60 0.93 -19.86
N GLU A 124 -3.41 0.59 -19.40
CA GLU A 124 -3.15 -0.64 -18.62
C GLU A 124 -2.81 -0.36 -17.15
N SER A 125 -2.38 0.85 -16.80
CA SER A 125 -1.91 1.15 -15.45
C SER A 125 -2.11 2.61 -15.05
N LEU A 126 -2.45 2.84 -13.79
CA LEU A 126 -2.45 4.15 -13.12
C LEU A 126 -1.32 4.18 -12.09
N VAL A 127 -0.45 5.17 -12.16
CA VAL A 127 0.74 5.25 -11.30
C VAL A 127 0.75 6.54 -10.49
N PHE A 128 1.04 6.41 -9.20
CA PHE A 128 1.16 7.51 -8.26
C PHE A 128 2.57 7.61 -7.70
N ARG A 129 3.08 8.84 -7.58
CA ARG A 129 4.14 9.16 -6.63
C ARG A 129 3.55 9.13 -5.22
N ALA A 130 4.26 8.52 -4.29
CA ALA A 130 3.80 8.38 -2.91
C ALA A 130 4.76 9.11 -1.97
N GLN A 131 4.19 9.90 -1.07
CA GLN A 131 4.92 10.54 0.03
C GLN A 131 4.33 10.07 1.35
N LEU A 132 5.18 9.77 2.33
CA LEU A 132 4.77 9.30 3.63
C LEU A 132 3.89 10.35 4.32
N ALA A 133 2.73 9.93 4.82
CA ALA A 133 1.82 10.79 5.57
C ALA A 133 2.26 10.91 7.04
N ASP A 134 1.70 11.88 7.76
CA ASP A 134 2.00 12.14 9.17
C ASP A 134 1.75 10.92 10.07
N GLU A 135 0.71 10.11 9.81
CA GLU A 135 0.44 8.90 10.57
C GLU A 135 1.35 7.74 10.15
N GLY A 136 1.65 7.63 8.85
CA GLY A 136 2.47 6.55 8.28
C GLY A 136 3.87 6.43 8.88
N GLN A 137 4.44 7.50 9.44
CA GLN A 137 5.76 7.46 10.10
C GLN A 137 5.83 6.47 11.27
N TYR A 138 4.70 6.17 11.92
CA TYR A 138 4.64 5.22 13.03
C TYR A 138 4.87 3.77 12.59
N LEU A 139 4.54 3.42 11.33
CA LEU A 139 4.86 2.11 10.74
C LEU A 139 6.35 1.83 10.70
N PHE A 140 7.17 2.88 10.65
CA PHE A 140 8.61 2.77 10.52
C PHE A 140 9.35 3.15 11.80
N MET A 141 8.66 3.13 12.95
CA MET A 141 9.22 3.43 14.26
C MET A 141 9.94 4.80 14.31
N GLY A 142 9.48 5.76 13.51
CA GLY A 142 10.07 7.11 13.42
C GLY A 142 11.40 7.19 12.67
N ASN A 143 11.78 6.18 11.87
CA ASN A 143 12.99 6.23 11.03
C ASN A 143 12.78 7.01 9.71
N TYR A 144 11.53 7.24 9.33
CA TYR A 144 11.14 8.06 8.18
C TYR A 144 10.13 9.10 8.65
N PHE A 145 10.12 10.25 7.98
CA PHE A 145 9.31 11.41 8.35
C PHE A 145 8.25 11.71 7.31
N SER A 146 7.20 12.41 7.72
CA SER A 146 6.19 12.93 6.79
C SER A 146 6.83 13.69 5.62
N GLY A 147 6.35 13.42 4.41
CA GLY A 147 6.89 13.93 3.16
C GLY A 147 8.04 13.10 2.57
N ASP A 148 8.58 12.11 3.29
CA ASP A 148 9.60 11.23 2.72
C ASP A 148 9.03 10.45 1.52
N GLU A 149 9.81 10.36 0.45
CA GLU A 149 9.43 9.59 -0.73
C GLU A 149 9.31 8.09 -0.40
N LEU A 150 8.22 7.49 -0.87
CA LEU A 150 7.96 6.06 -0.84
C LEU A 150 8.10 5.48 -2.24
N ASP A 151 8.07 4.15 -2.35
CA ASP A 151 7.99 3.53 -3.67
C ASP A 151 6.69 3.96 -4.37
N PRO A 152 6.71 4.17 -5.70
CA PRO A 152 5.51 4.51 -6.44
C PRO A 152 4.45 3.41 -6.30
N VAL A 153 3.19 3.83 -6.26
CA VAL A 153 2.03 2.94 -6.17
C VAL A 153 1.46 2.78 -7.57
N SER A 154 1.31 1.55 -8.03
CA SER A 154 0.71 1.25 -9.34
C SER A 154 -0.58 0.48 -9.16
N VAL A 155 -1.63 0.88 -9.88
CA VAL A 155 -2.84 0.10 -10.06
C VAL A 155 -2.81 -0.46 -11.49
N VAL A 156 -2.76 -1.78 -11.62
CA VAL A 156 -2.47 -2.47 -12.87
C VAL A 156 -3.67 -3.30 -13.29
N ARG A 157 -4.03 -3.24 -14.58
CA ARG A 157 -5.06 -4.09 -15.18
C ARG A 157 -4.47 -5.47 -15.52
N PRO A 158 -5.30 -6.52 -15.52
CA PRO A 158 -4.82 -7.81 -15.99
C PRO A 158 -4.46 -7.70 -17.48
N ASP A 159 -3.34 -8.32 -17.87
CA ASP A 159 -2.98 -8.47 -19.28
C ASP A 159 -4.15 -9.11 -20.05
N ARG A 160 -4.54 -8.49 -21.17
CA ARG A 160 -5.72 -8.87 -21.95
C ARG A 160 -5.53 -10.13 -22.80
#